data_AF-A0A197ZWU3-F1
#
_entry.id   AF-A0A197ZWU3-F1
#
_cell.length_a   1.000
_cell.length_b   1.000
_cell.length_c   1.000
_cell.angle_alpha   90.00
_cell.angle_beta   90.00
_cell.angle_gamma   90.00
#
_symmetry.space_group_name_H-M   'P 1'
#
loop_
_entity.id
_entity.type
_entity.pdbx_description
1 polymer ?
#
loop_
_entity_poly.entity_id
_entity_poly.type
_entity_poly.pdbx_seq_one_letter_code
_entity_poly.pdbx_strand_id
1 'polypeptide(L)'
;MELSPQVAKKISKVDDEIAGYFHANLANNHQLSQPVEKQSIQIKKQSAKIEKLEKYVNELERQFGQNSNNSSKPSSSDRFRKPTNLRQSGLGAHPNRGN
;
A
#
# COMPACT_ATOMS: atom_id res chain seq x y z
N MET A 1 21.25 35.10 1.34
CA MET A 1 21.86 36.40 0.97
C MET A 1 21.15 37.44 1.81
N GLU A 2 21.75 37.89 2.91
CA GLU A 2 21.08 38.84 3.80
C GLU A 2 21.29 40.27 3.30
N LEU A 3 20.19 40.94 2.97
CA LEU A 3 20.17 42.36 2.63
C LEU A 3 20.25 43.16 3.93
N SER A 4 21.47 43.51 4.33
CA SER A 4 21.75 44.38 5.47
C SER A 4 20.98 45.71 5.35
N PRO A 5 20.56 46.34 6.47
CA PRO A 5 19.90 47.65 6.46
C PRO A 5 20.63 48.75 5.70
N GLN A 6 21.95 48.64 5.62
CA GLN A 6 22.79 49.56 4.87
C GLN A 6 22.62 49.40 3.35
N VAL A 7 22.31 48.18 2.88
CA VAL A 7 22.06 47.89 1.46
C VAL A 7 20.65 48.32 1.07
N ALA A 8 19.67 48.09 1.93
CA ALA A 8 18.29 48.57 1.73
C ALA A 8 18.25 50.11 1.63
N LYS A 9 18.98 50.82 2.51
CA LYS A 9 19.07 52.29 2.50
C LYS A 9 19.80 52.86 1.27
N LYS A 10 20.78 52.12 0.72
CA LYS A 10 21.43 52.48 -0.56
C LYS A 10 20.48 52.33 -1.75
N ILE A 11 19.58 51.34 -1.72
CA ILE A 11 18.62 51.06 -2.80
C ILE A 11 17.41 52.00 -2.72
N SER A 12 16.94 52.38 -1.52
CA SER A 12 15.75 53.21 -1.35
C SER A 12 15.94 54.71 -1.65
N LYS A 13 17.13 55.12 -2.11
CA LYS A 13 17.47 56.53 -2.39
C LYS A 13 17.04 57.49 -1.28
N VAL A 14 17.34 57.14 -0.02
CA VAL A 14 17.13 57.98 1.19
C VAL A 14 15.68 58.03 1.69
N ASP A 15 14.77 57.22 1.17
CA ASP A 15 13.43 57.09 1.75
C ASP A 15 13.43 55.99 2.83
N ASP A 16 13.39 56.41 4.09
CA ASP A 16 13.42 55.54 5.27
C ASP A 16 12.14 54.69 5.38
N GLU A 17 11.01 55.15 4.85
CA GLU A 17 9.76 54.37 4.80
C GLU A 17 9.91 53.21 3.80
N ILE A 18 10.43 53.51 2.61
CA ILE A 18 10.68 52.49 1.58
C ILE A 18 11.69 51.43 2.09
N ALA A 19 12.74 51.84 2.82
CA ALA A 19 13.69 50.91 3.42
C ALA A 19 13.00 49.99 4.45
N GLY A 20 12.09 50.53 5.27
CA GLY A 20 11.28 49.77 6.21
C GLY A 20 10.40 48.73 5.51
N TYR A 21 9.73 49.10 4.41
CA TYR A 21 8.92 48.17 3.61
C TYR A 21 9.74 47.03 3.01
N PHE A 22 10.95 47.30 2.50
CA PHE A 22 11.82 46.24 1.99
C PHE A 22 12.18 45.23 3.07
N HIS A 23 12.54 45.69 4.27
CA HIS A 23 12.85 44.80 5.39
C HIS A 23 11.66 43.95 5.82
N ALA A 24 10.47 44.55 5.93
CA ALA A 24 9.25 43.82 6.25
C ALA A 24 8.95 42.74 5.19
N ASN A 25 9.08 43.07 3.91
CA ASN A 25 8.88 42.11 2.82
C ASN A 25 9.93 40.98 2.82
N LEU A 26 11.19 41.29 3.11
CA LEU A 26 12.24 40.30 3.26
C LEU A 26 11.97 39.34 4.43
N ALA A 27 11.55 39.88 5.57
CA ALA A 27 11.18 39.08 6.74
C ALA A 27 9.99 38.16 6.43
N ASN A 28 8.94 38.70 5.78
CA ASN A 28 7.78 37.92 5.36
C ASN A 28 8.16 36.79 4.39
N ASN A 29 8.98 37.09 3.38
CA ASN A 29 9.46 36.08 2.43
C ASN A 29 10.29 34.98 3.11
N HIS A 30 11.14 35.36 4.06
CA HIS A 30 11.91 34.39 4.84
C HIS A 30 10.99 33.52 5.71
N GLN A 31 10.02 34.13 6.38
CA GLN A 31 9.04 33.42 7.20
C GLN A 31 8.18 32.45 6.39
N LEU A 32 7.86 32.77 5.13
CA LEU A 32 7.11 31.90 4.21
C LEU A 32 7.99 30.80 3.59
N SER A 33 9.30 31.03 3.43
CA SER A 33 10.20 30.04 2.83
C SER A 33 10.42 28.81 3.72
N GLN A 34 10.51 29.00 5.03
CA GLN A 34 10.70 27.90 5.98
C GLN A 34 9.56 26.85 6.02
N PRO A 35 8.28 27.23 6.11
CA PRO A 35 7.18 26.26 6.09
C PRO A 35 7.08 25.56 4.73
N VAL A 36 7.36 26.24 3.61
CA VAL A 36 7.38 25.62 2.28
C VAL A 36 8.44 24.52 2.20
N GLU A 37 9.64 24.79 2.69
CA GLU A 37 10.71 23.79 2.72
C GLU A 37 10.33 22.58 3.60
N LYS A 38 9.79 22.83 4.80
CA LYS A 38 9.31 21.78 5.71
C LYS A 38 8.22 20.93 5.07
N GLN A 39 7.23 21.55 4.42
CA GLN A 39 6.17 20.85 3.70
C GLN A 39 6.73 20.02 2.55
N SER A 40 7.70 20.53 1.79
CA SER A 40 8.35 19.78 0.70
C SER A 40 9.03 18.49 1.19
N ILE A 41 9.68 18.55 2.35
CA ILE A 41 10.32 17.39 2.98
C ILE A 41 9.26 16.38 3.44
N GLN A 42 8.16 16.87 4.02
CA GLN A 42 7.06 16.00 4.46
C GLN A 42 6.39 15.29 3.28
N ILE A 43 6.13 15.98 2.17
CA ILE A 43 5.57 15.40 0.96
C ILE A 43 6.48 14.29 0.44
N LYS A 44 7.79 14.55 0.29
CA LYS A 44 8.76 13.54 -0.15
C LYS A 44 8.76 12.29 0.74
N LYS A 45 8.70 12.47 2.06
CA LYS A 45 8.61 11.35 3.02
C LYS A 45 7.32 10.56 2.86
N GLN A 46 6.20 11.23 2.68
CA GLN A 46 4.89 10.60 2.48
C GLN A 46 4.82 9.84 1.16
N SER A 47 5.29 10.43 0.05
CA SER A 47 5.36 9.76 -1.26
C SER A 47 6.18 8.48 -1.20
N ALA A 48 7.36 8.51 -0.58
CA ALA A 48 8.19 7.31 -0.43
C ALA A 48 7.51 6.22 0.44
N LYS A 49 6.71 6.61 1.44
CA LYS A 49 5.93 5.67 2.26
C LYS A 49 4.79 5.06 1.46
N ILE A 50 4.08 5.87 0.67
CA ILE A 50 3.00 5.41 -0.22
C ILE A 50 3.53 4.39 -1.21
N GLU A 51 4.64 4.68 -1.90
CA GLU A 51 5.24 3.76 -2.87
C GLU A 51 5.61 2.40 -2.24
N LYS A 52 6.13 2.41 -1.01
CA LYS A 52 6.42 1.17 -0.27
C LYS A 52 5.15 0.38 0.06
N LEU A 53 4.10 1.07 0.49
CA LEU A 53 2.83 0.45 0.83
C LEU A 53 2.13 -0.11 -0.41
N GLU A 54 2.14 0.62 -1.53
CA GLU A 54 1.59 0.16 -2.81
C GLU A 54 2.29 -1.10 -3.31
N LYS A 55 3.64 -1.17 -3.23
CA LYS A 55 4.39 -2.39 -3.57
C LYS A 55 3.97 -3.58 -2.70
N TYR A 56 3.77 -3.34 -1.41
CA TYR A 56 3.35 -4.38 -0.48
C TYR A 56 1.92 -4.86 -0.77
N VAL A 57 0.99 -3.94 -1.01
CA VAL A 57 -0.39 -4.27 -1.39
C VAL A 57 -0.41 -5.07 -2.69
N ASN A 58 0.30 -4.63 -3.72
CA ASN A 58 0.39 -5.35 -5.00
C ASN A 58 0.94 -6.77 -4.83
N GLU A 59 1.95 -6.95 -3.98
CA GLU A 59 2.51 -8.28 -3.72
C GLU A 59 1.52 -9.17 -2.95
N LEU A 60 0.82 -8.62 -1.95
CA LEU A 60 -0.24 -9.35 -1.25
C LEU A 60 -1.37 -9.75 -2.21
N GLU A 61 -1.86 -8.83 -3.03
CA GLU A 61 -2.89 -9.10 -4.03
C GLU A 61 -2.45 -10.18 -5.02
N ARG A 62 -1.18 -10.15 -5.44
CA ARG A 62 -0.59 -11.22 -6.27
C ARG A 62 -0.64 -12.57 -5.56
N GLN A 63 -0.22 -12.64 -4.29
CA GLN A 63 -0.25 -13.88 -3.50
C GLN A 63 -1.68 -14.42 -3.33
N PHE A 64 -2.65 -13.56 -3.03
CA PHE A 64 -4.05 -13.95 -2.91
C PHE A 64 -4.66 -14.40 -4.25
N GLY A 65 -4.35 -13.71 -5.35
CA GLY A 65 -4.81 -14.09 -6.70
C GLY A 65 -4.24 -15.43 -7.19
N GLN A 66 -3.03 -15.79 -6.75
CA GLN A 66 -2.45 -17.10 -7.03
C GLN A 66 -3.10 -18.21 -6.17
N ASN A 67 -3.43 -17.92 -4.92
CA ASN A 67 -4.12 -18.87 -4.04
C ASN A 67 -5.59 -19.12 -4.44
N SER A 68 -6.28 -18.13 -5.01
CA SER A 68 -7.69 -18.28 -5.40
C SER A 68 -7.87 -19.15 -6.65
N ASN A 69 -6.96 -19.08 -7.62
CA ASN A 69 -7.03 -19.86 -8.87
C ASN A 69 -6.61 -21.32 -8.73
N ASN A 70 -5.84 -21.68 -7.69
CA ASN A 70 -5.49 -23.08 -7.37
C ASN A 70 -6.50 -23.75 -6.41
N SER A 71 -7.50 -23.03 -5.91
CA SER A 71 -8.43 -23.53 -4.89
C SER A 71 -9.77 -24.05 -5.43
N SER A 72 -10.07 -23.91 -6.72
CA SER A 72 -11.41 -24.20 -7.26
C SER A 72 -11.69 -25.67 -7.56
N LYS A 73 -10.72 -26.58 -7.39
CA LYS A 73 -10.99 -28.03 -7.29
C LYS A 73 -10.03 -28.66 -6.29
N PRO A 74 -10.48 -29.18 -5.12
CA PRO A 74 -9.65 -30.13 -4.40
C PRO A 74 -9.35 -31.29 -5.36
N SER A 75 -8.10 -31.79 -5.38
CA SER A 75 -7.71 -33.00 -6.11
C SER A 75 -8.49 -34.26 -5.68
N SER A 76 -9.40 -34.11 -4.70
CA SER A 76 -10.29 -35.15 -4.19
C SER A 76 -11.58 -35.35 -4.99
N SER A 77 -11.80 -34.68 -6.12
CA SER A 77 -13.07 -34.82 -6.88
C SER A 77 -13.16 -36.02 -7.84
N ASP A 78 -12.16 -36.91 -7.92
CA ASP A 78 -12.20 -38.07 -8.84
C ASP A 78 -11.90 -39.43 -8.19
N ARG A 79 -11.93 -39.54 -6.85
CA ARG A 79 -11.76 -40.83 -6.15
C ARG A 79 -12.93 -41.28 -5.28
N PHE A 80 -14.06 -40.59 -5.34
CA PHE A 80 -15.33 -41.13 -4.82
C PHE A 80 -15.99 -42.07 -5.86
N ARG A 81 -15.27 -43.07 -6.34
CA ARG A 81 -15.93 -44.24 -6.95
C ARG A 81 -16.50 -45.06 -5.79
N LYS A 82 -17.83 -45.12 -5.72
CA LYS A 82 -18.59 -45.94 -4.76
C LYS A 82 -18.01 -47.37 -4.72
N PRO A 83 -17.90 -48.01 -3.55
CA PRO A 83 -17.54 -49.42 -3.53
C PRO A 83 -18.59 -50.20 -4.31
N THR A 84 -18.16 -50.89 -5.36
CA THR A 84 -18.99 -51.85 -6.09
C THR A 84 -19.43 -52.90 -5.07
N ASN A 85 -20.71 -52.91 -4.71
CA ASN A 85 -21.30 -53.87 -3.80
C ASN A 85 -21.05 -55.29 -4.32
N LEU A 86 -20.05 -55.97 -3.78
CA LEU A 86 -19.91 -57.43 -3.88
C LEU A 86 -20.99 -58.02 -2.97
N ARG A 87 -22.19 -58.19 -3.53
CA ARG A 87 -23.23 -59.01 -2.90
C ARG A 87 -22.58 -60.36 -2.55
N GLN A 88 -22.55 -60.69 -1.26
CA GLN A 88 -22.22 -62.03 -0.81
C GLN A 88 -23.15 -63.00 -1.53
N SER A 89 -22.58 -63.82 -2.41
CA SER A 89 -23.27 -64.92 -3.05
C SER A 89 -23.63 -65.95 -1.97
N GLY A 90 -24.91 -65.95 -1.61
CA GLY A 90 -25.69 -67.01 -0.97
C GLY A 90 -24.94 -68.08 -0.19
N LEU A 91 -24.77 -67.87 1.11
CA LEU A 91 -24.69 -68.95 2.10
C LEU A 91 -26.00 -68.94 2.90
N GLY A 92 -27.00 -69.68 2.43
CA GLY A 92 -28.29 -69.75 3.10
C GLY A 92 -29.37 -70.47 2.30
N ALA A 93 -29.18 -71.75 1.99
CA ALA A 93 -30.29 -72.68 1.76
C ALA A 93 -29.82 -74.13 1.92
N HIS A 94 -30.14 -74.71 3.07
CA HIS A 94 -30.05 -76.14 3.42
C HIS A 94 -30.68 -77.06 2.34
N PRO A 95 -30.09 -78.23 2.02
CA PRO A 95 -30.86 -79.38 1.59
C PRO A 95 -30.99 -80.39 2.74
N ASN A 96 -32.23 -80.54 3.20
CA ASN A 96 -32.70 -81.69 3.94
C ASN A 96 -32.70 -82.93 3.01
N ARG A 97 -32.03 -84.02 3.41
CA ARG A 97 -32.32 -85.37 2.90
C ARG A 97 -32.35 -86.33 4.08
N GLY A 98 -33.56 -86.72 4.46
CA GLY A 98 -33.84 -87.87 5.30
C GLY A 98 -34.02 -89.15 4.48
N ASN A 99 -33.83 -90.26 5.19
CA ASN A 99 -33.91 -91.69 4.84
C ASN A 99 -32.88 -92.24 3.85
#